data_AF-A0A9P1NKA5-F1
#
_entry.id   AF-A0A9P1NKA5-F1
#
_cell.length_a   1.000
_cell.length_b   1.000
_cell.length_c   1.000
_cell.angle_alpha   90.00
_cell.angle_beta   90.00
_cell.angle_gamma   90.00
#
_symmetry.space_group_name_H-M   'P 1'
#
loop_
_entity.id
_entity.type
_entity.pdbx_description
1 polymer ?
#
loop_
_entity_poly.entity_id
_entity_poly.type
_entity_poly.pdbx_seq_one_letter_code
_entity_poly.pdbx_strand_id
1 'polypeptide(L)' 'MTELLYLIAIALSLGLMGLGAFLWALKSGQFDDLDGAAHRILFDDEPPRPNAEPSAPPKGR' A
#
# COMPACT_ATOMS: atom_id res chain seq x y z
N MET A 1 -22.42 -36.81 13.40
CA MET A 1 -22.19 -35.77 14.42
C MET A 1 -20.71 -35.42 14.57
N THR A 2 -19.82 -36.36 14.30
CA THR A 2 -18.36 -36.18 14.20
C THR A 2 -17.92 -35.22 13.10
N GLU A 3 -18.64 -35.19 11.97
CA GLU A 3 -18.34 -34.39 10.78
C GLU A 3 -18.45 -32.90 11.09
N LEU A 4 -19.49 -32.52 11.82
CA LEU A 4 -19.70 -31.15 12.27
C LEU A 4 -18.55 -30.68 13.18
N LEU A 5 -18.05 -31.55 14.07
CA LEU A 5 -16.93 -31.23 14.95
C LEU A 5 -15.63 -30.98 14.17
N TYR A 6 -15.35 -31.78 13.14
CA TYR A 6 -14.22 -31.54 12.25
C TYR A 6 -14.35 -30.24 11.47
N LEU A 7 -15.54 -29.94 10.93
CA LEU A 7 -15.79 -28.70 10.20
C LEU A 7 -15.64 -27.47 11.11
N ILE A 8 -16.12 -27.54 12.35
CA ILE A 8 -15.94 -26.48 13.35
C ILE A 8 -14.45 -26.27 13.64
N ALA A 9 -13.69 -27.34 13.89
CA ALA A 9 -12.26 -27.24 14.16
C ALA A 9 -11.50 -26.61 12.97
N ILE A 10 -11.77 -27.08 11.75
CA ILE A 10 -11.16 -26.55 10.53
C ILE A 10 -11.51 -25.07 10.33
N ALA A 11 -12.78 -24.70 10.48
CA ALA A 11 -13.23 -23.32 10.32
C ALA A 11 -12.58 -22.39 11.34
N LEU A 12 -12.50 -22.80 12.61
CA LEU A 12 -11.82 -22.04 13.66
C LEU A 12 -10.32 -21.90 13.39
N SER A 13 -9.66 -22.98 12.97
CA SER A 13 -8.24 -22.94 12.60
C SER A 13 -7.98 -21.98 11.44
N LEU A 14 -8.79 -22.03 10.38
CA LEU A 14 -8.69 -21.13 9.24
C LEU A 14 -8.95 -19.67 9.64
N GLY A 15 -9.95 -19.43 10.49
CA GLY A 15 -10.24 -18.10 11.02
C GLY A 15 -9.08 -17.54 11.85
N LEU A 16 -8.49 -18.36 12.74
CA LEU A 16 -7.32 -17.97 13.54
C LEU A 16 -6.08 -17.74 12.66
N MET A 17 -5.85 -18.58 11.66
CA MET A 17 -4.76 -18.40 10.70
C MET A 17 -4.91 -17.09 9.92
N GLY A 18 -6.12 -16.80 9.42
CA GLY A 18 -6.42 -15.56 8.72
C GLY A 18 -6.23 -14.33 9.61
N LEU A 19 -6.75 -14.39 10.84
CA LEU A 19 -6.57 -13.31 11.83
C LEU A 19 -5.10 -13.11 12.19
N GLY A 20 -4.35 -14.19 12.40
CA GLY A 20 -2.92 -14.15 12.70
C GLY A 20 -2.12 -13.53 11.55
N ALA A 21 -2.39 -13.94 10.31
CA ALA A 21 -1.78 -13.38 9.12
C ALA A 21 -2.11 -11.88 8.96
N PHE A 22 -3.36 -11.50 9.21
CA PHE A 22 -3.80 -10.10 9.17
C PHE A 22 -3.08 -9.23 10.21
N LEU A 23 -3.02 -9.68 11.47
CA LEU A 23 -2.32 -8.95 12.52
C LEU A 23 -0.80 -8.88 12.26
N TRP A 24 -0.22 -9.93 11.69
CA TRP A 24 1.17 -9.94 11.26
C TRP A 24 1.43 -8.92 10.14
N ALA A 25 0.53 -8.83 9.15
CA ALA A 25 0.64 -7.87 8.05
C ALA A 25 0.55 -6.42 8.54
N LEU A 26 -0.37 -6.13 9.49
CA LEU A 26 -0.46 -4.83 10.14
C LEU A 26 0.83 -4.48 10.89
N LYS A 27 1.36 -5.42 11.70
CA LYS A 27 2.62 -5.20 12.43
C LYS A 27 3.82 -5.00 11.50
N SER A 28 3.80 -5.61 10.32
CA SER A 28 4.90 -5.56 9.36
C SER A 28 4.90 -4.29 8.51
N GLY A 29 3.94 -3.37 8.69
CA GLY A 29 3.90 -2.11 7.95
C GLY A 29 3.58 -2.26 6.45
N GLN A 30 3.06 -3.42 6.03
CA GLN A 30 2.72 -3.70 4.61
C GLN A 30 1.65 -2.74 4.06
N PHE A 31 0.88 -2.09 4.93
CA PHE A 31 -0.14 -1.12 4.54
C PHE A 31 0.41 0.31 4.38
N ASP A 32 1.62 0.60 4.87
CA ASP A 32 2.20 1.95 4.83
C ASP A 32 2.66 2.34 3.41
N ASP A 33 3.06 1.37 2.56
CA ASP A 33 3.43 1.63 1.16
C ASP A 33 2.21 1.72 0.22
N LEU A 34 1.01 1.34 0.67
CA LEU A 34 -0.21 1.53 -0.14
C LEU A 34 -0.52 3.01 -0.36
N ASP A 35 -0.28 3.86 0.65
CA ASP A 35 -0.42 5.31 0.54
C ASP A 35 0.58 5.90 -0.47
N GLY A 36 1.81 5.40 -0.48
CA GLY A 36 2.84 5.78 -1.46
C GLY A 36 2.50 5.32 -2.89
N ALA A 37 1.95 4.12 -3.05
CA ALA A 37 1.50 3.61 -4.35
C ALA A 37 0.31 4.42 -4.91
N ALA A 38 -0.62 4.85 -4.05
CA ALA A 38 -1.74 5.72 -4.43
C ALA A 38 -1.26 7.12 -4.87
N HIS A 39 -0.21 7.65 -4.23
CA HIS A 39 0.40 8.93 -4.65
C HIS A 39 1.05 8.80 -6.03
N ARG A 40 1.83 7.73 -6.26
CA ARG A 40 2.47 7.47 -7.56
C ARG A 40 1.45 7.36 -8.69
N ILE A 41 0.40 6.55 -8.55
CA ILE A 41 -0.58 6.36 -9.62
C ILE A 41 -1.40 7.62 -9.96
N LEU A 42 -1.55 8.55 -9.02
CA LEU A 42 -2.31 9.79 -9.25
C LEU A 42 -1.46 10.90 -9.91
N PHE A 43 -0.15 10.92 -9.64
CA PHE A 43 0.74 12.01 -10.05
C PHE A 43 1.79 11.61 -11.10
N ASP A 44 2.03 10.31 -11.34
CA ASP A 44 3.01 9.84 -12.34
C ASP A 44 2.57 10.13 -13.79
N ASP A 45 1.28 10.42 -14.02
CA ASP A 45 0.75 10.81 -15.33
C ASP A 45 0.90 12.32 -15.62
N GLU A 46 1.36 13.15 -14.67
CA GLU A 46 1.58 14.58 -14.95
C GLU A 46 2.88 14.75 -15.75
N PRO A 47 2.81 15.19 -17.04
CA PRO A 47 4.00 15.38 -17.83
C PRO A 47 4.89 16.46 -17.16
N PRO A 48 6.22 16.31 -17.22
CA PRO A 48 7.13 17.31 -16.66
C PRO A 48 6.78 18.67 -17.25
N ARG A 49 6.41 19.62 -16.37
CA ARG A 49 6.02 20.97 -16.79
C ARG A 49 7.18 21.56 -17.60
N PRO A 50 7.01 21.78 -18.91
CA PRO A 50 7.97 22.56 -19.65
C PRO A 50 7.87 23.98 -19.08
N ASN A 51 9.01 24.60 -18.82
CA ASN A 51 9.11 26.03 -18.48
C ASN A 51 9.00 26.36 -16.98
N ALA A 52 9.99 25.93 -16.22
CA ALA A 52 10.64 26.84 -15.29
C ALA A 52 12.06 27.08 -15.82
N GLU A 53 12.18 27.83 -16.92
CA GLU A 53 13.46 28.46 -17.25
C GLU A 53 13.85 29.29 -16.03
N PRO A 54 15.05 29.08 -15.45
CA PRO A 54 15.60 30.04 -14.52
C PRO A 54 15.77 31.34 -15.31
N SER A 55 14.93 32.33 -15.01
CA SER A 55 15.11 33.71 -15.43
C SER A 55 16.41 34.22 -14.81
N ALA A 56 17.52 33.87 -15.46
CA ALA A 56 18.83 34.39 -15.14
C ALA A 56 18.76 35.93 -15.24
N PRO A 57 19.26 36.65 -14.22
CA PRO A 57 19.18 38.10 -14.22
C PRO A 57 20.02 38.67 -15.36
N PRO A 58 19.65 39.84 -15.91
CA PRO A 58 20.31 40.38 -17.09
C PRO A 58 21.78 40.67 -16.75
N LYS A 59 22.68 40.03 -17.50
CA LYS A 59 24.12 40.25 -17.37
C LYS A 59 24.43 41.63 -17.93
N GLY A 60 24.59 42.60 -17.03
CA GLY A 60 25.02 43.93 -17.38
C GLY A 60 26.34 43.91 -18.15
N ARG A 61 26.34 44.61 -19.28
CA ARG A 61 27.51 45.22 -19.93
C ARG A 61 27.05 46.52 -20.55
#